data_AF-A0A970YA39-F1
#
_entry.id   AF-A0A970YA39-F1
#
_cell.length_a   1.000
_cell.length_b   1.000
_cell.length_c   1.000
_cell.angle_alpha   90.00
_cell.angle_beta   90.00
_cell.angle_gamma   90.00
#
_symmetry.space_group_name_H-M   'P 1'
#
loop_
_entity.id
_entity.type
_entity.pdbx_description
1 polymer ?
#
loop_
_entity_poly.entity_id
_entity_poly.type
_entity_poly.pdbx_seq_one_letter_code
_entity_poly.pdbx_strand_id
1 'polypeptide(L)'
;GSVNAAAVAGLLVIAMAAAAVFTGEISLRTPLTAVWTVFLGTFAFCIMSGRDPASGIESLLKFGSLASFYLLVYNYSFADRKNARYFLKAIVFSSVIPMIAGVYQFATGTGNTFTPGLNRISGTFVHPNPFAYYLMVVISACVILLYQKSVSGPGAAAVWAVLCIALAELFLTYTRGAWIGAAFTAALTFLRLKDRRKGRWLLLAVIFLAPLIPAVVSRFTGITSTRMEESSLTTRFYIWRNMLAVSVESPLIGHGPGTFGIFARRTIGWLIEAHNEYLRLFFETGLIGLTVYILLVSCALSGMRSGRGGSGNMILVLAPGLFFSFLIMGAFDNIIDNLVSQWYLWAIIAIAQVERRPVREGACRQQVLLPEGGQ
;
A
#
# COMPACT_ATOMS: atom_id res chain seq x y z
N GLY A 1 -22.59 -16.89 -5.58
CA GLY A 1 -21.43 -16.09 -5.15
C GLY A 1 -20.88 -15.38 -6.37
N SER A 2 -20.95 -14.05 -6.42
CA SER A 2 -20.32 -13.27 -7.48
C SER A 2 -18.80 -13.41 -7.35
N VAL A 3 -18.14 -13.92 -8.38
CA VAL A 3 -16.68 -13.96 -8.42
C VAL A 3 -16.17 -12.53 -8.31
N ASN A 4 -15.43 -12.23 -7.23
CA ASN A 4 -14.87 -10.91 -6.98
C ASN A 4 -13.79 -10.63 -8.05
N ALA A 5 -13.97 -9.57 -8.86
CA ALA A 5 -13.02 -9.20 -9.91
C ALA A 5 -11.58 -9.03 -9.39
N ALA A 6 -11.41 -8.57 -8.15
CA ALA A 6 -10.10 -8.46 -7.51
C ALA A 6 -9.44 -9.83 -7.27
N ALA A 7 -10.22 -10.86 -6.92
CA ALA A 7 -9.72 -12.22 -6.74
C ALA A 7 -9.27 -12.84 -8.07
N VAL A 8 -10.03 -12.61 -9.16
CA VAL A 8 -9.64 -13.03 -10.51
C VAL A 8 -8.37 -12.35 -10.95
N ALA A 9 -8.27 -11.03 -10.78
CA ALA A 9 -7.06 -10.29 -11.09
C ALA A 9 -5.85 -10.80 -10.27
N GLY A 10 -6.05 -11.14 -8.99
CA GLY A 10 -4.99 -11.71 -8.17
C GLY A 10 -4.51 -13.08 -8.65
N LEU A 11 -5.43 -13.96 -9.04
CA LEU A 11 -5.08 -15.24 -9.64
C LEU A 11 -4.33 -15.08 -10.97
N LEU A 12 -4.75 -14.14 -11.81
CA LEU A 12 -4.05 -13.84 -13.07
C LEU A 12 -2.63 -13.34 -12.81
N VAL A 13 -2.42 -12.45 -11.84
CA VAL A 13 -1.08 -11.97 -11.46
C VAL A 13 -0.19 -13.11 -10.96
N ILE A 14 -0.73 -14.02 -10.15
CA ILE A 14 -0.01 -15.22 -9.69
C ILE A 14 0.35 -16.10 -10.88
N ALA A 15 -0.60 -16.38 -11.77
CA ALA A 15 -0.38 -17.20 -12.96
C ALA A 15 0.67 -16.59 -13.90
N MET A 16 0.63 -15.28 -14.13
CA MET A 16 1.63 -14.55 -14.92
C MET A 16 3.03 -14.66 -14.31
N ALA A 17 3.15 -14.46 -12.99
CA ALA A 17 4.43 -14.61 -12.31
C ALA A 17 4.95 -16.05 -12.37
N ALA A 18 4.08 -17.04 -12.19
CA ALA A 18 4.45 -18.45 -12.32
C ALA A 18 4.93 -18.77 -13.74
N ALA A 19 4.16 -18.37 -14.77
CA ALA A 19 4.53 -18.57 -16.16
C ALA A 19 5.89 -17.92 -16.49
N ALA A 20 6.10 -16.67 -16.06
CA ALA A 20 7.36 -15.96 -16.29
C ALA A 20 8.56 -16.60 -15.54
N VAL A 21 8.33 -17.26 -14.40
CA VAL A 21 9.36 -18.05 -13.71
C VAL A 21 9.65 -19.34 -14.50
N PHE A 22 8.60 -20.03 -14.97
CA PHE A 22 8.74 -21.27 -15.74
C PHE A 22 9.44 -21.06 -17.09
N THR A 23 9.18 -19.94 -17.77
CA THR A 23 9.85 -19.58 -19.03
C THR A 23 11.26 -19.02 -18.83
N GLY A 24 11.68 -18.80 -17.57
CA GLY A 24 12.98 -18.21 -17.25
C GLY A 24 13.08 -16.70 -17.50
N GLU A 25 11.96 -16.03 -17.82
CA GLU A 25 11.91 -14.58 -18.03
C GLU A 25 12.21 -13.78 -16.75
N ILE A 26 11.78 -14.30 -15.59
CA ILE A 26 12.02 -13.65 -14.29
C ILE A 26 12.70 -14.59 -13.31
N SER A 27 13.55 -14.01 -12.45
CA SER A 27 14.22 -14.75 -11.39
C SER A 27 13.48 -14.63 -10.07
N LEU A 28 13.42 -15.74 -9.33
CA LEU A 28 13.04 -15.73 -7.92
C LEU A 28 14.12 -15.09 -7.03
N ARG A 29 15.30 -14.72 -7.53
CA ARG A 29 16.36 -14.12 -6.71
C ARG A 29 16.17 -12.60 -6.55
N THR A 30 15.29 -12.20 -5.64
CA THR A 30 15.05 -10.78 -5.29
C THR A 30 15.35 -10.51 -3.81
N PRO A 31 15.51 -9.24 -3.37
CA PRO A 31 15.74 -8.90 -1.97
C PRO A 31 14.68 -9.43 -1.00
N LEU A 32 13.44 -9.60 -1.45
CA LEU A 32 12.32 -9.98 -0.58
C LEU A 32 11.82 -11.40 -0.77
N THR A 33 12.32 -12.15 -1.76
CA THR A 33 11.77 -13.49 -2.05
C THR A 33 11.82 -14.40 -0.83
N ALA A 34 12.97 -14.50 -0.15
CA ALA A 34 13.10 -15.39 1.00
C ALA A 34 12.09 -15.05 2.11
N VAL A 35 11.92 -13.76 2.42
CA VAL A 35 11.02 -13.32 3.49
C VAL A 35 9.55 -13.45 3.08
N TRP A 36 9.21 -13.20 1.81
CA TRP A 36 7.88 -13.47 1.26
C TRP A 36 7.56 -14.97 1.30
N THR A 37 8.50 -15.84 0.95
CA THR A 37 8.30 -17.30 1.03
C THR A 37 8.05 -17.74 2.47
N VAL A 38 8.82 -17.24 3.43
CA VAL A 38 8.59 -17.53 4.86
C VAL A 38 7.22 -17.01 5.29
N PHE A 39 6.86 -15.78 4.91
CA PHE A 39 5.55 -15.18 5.25
C PHE A 39 4.38 -15.99 4.71
N LEU A 40 4.40 -16.34 3.42
CA LEU A 40 3.37 -17.16 2.78
C LEU A 40 3.34 -18.59 3.38
N GLY A 41 4.50 -19.15 3.69
CA GLY A 41 4.62 -20.45 4.35
C GLY A 41 4.02 -20.44 5.77
N THR A 42 4.26 -19.39 6.55
CA THR A 42 3.63 -19.19 7.87
C THR A 42 2.12 -19.07 7.74
N PHE A 43 1.63 -18.30 6.77
CA PHE A 43 0.18 -18.20 6.49
C PHE A 43 -0.40 -19.57 6.14
N ALA A 44 0.21 -20.31 5.22
CA ALA A 44 -0.23 -21.65 4.83
C ALA A 44 -0.27 -22.61 6.02
N PHE A 45 0.75 -22.58 6.89
CA PHE A 45 0.79 -23.37 8.11
C PHE A 45 -0.36 -23.00 9.07
N CYS A 46 -0.60 -21.71 9.32
CA CYS A 46 -1.67 -21.26 10.20
C CYS A 46 -3.08 -21.57 9.66
N ILE A 47 -3.26 -21.73 8.34
CA ILE A 47 -4.54 -22.18 7.75
C ILE A 47 -4.90 -23.59 8.22
N MET A 48 -3.91 -24.48 8.35
CA MET A 48 -4.12 -25.86 8.81
C MET A 48 -4.67 -25.92 10.24
N SER A 49 -4.36 -24.92 11.06
CA SER A 49 -4.84 -24.77 12.43
C SER A 49 -6.16 -24.00 12.53
N GLY A 50 -6.61 -23.38 11.43
CA GLY A 50 -7.78 -22.51 11.38
C GLY A 50 -9.10 -23.27 11.25
N ARG A 51 -10.17 -22.68 11.79
CA ARG A 51 -11.54 -23.25 11.71
C ARG A 51 -12.27 -22.94 10.39
N ASP A 52 -11.68 -22.11 9.53
CA ASP A 52 -12.23 -21.75 8.22
C ASP A 52 -11.11 -21.72 7.15
N PRO A 53 -10.80 -22.87 6.54
CA PRO A 53 -9.77 -22.95 5.51
C PRO A 53 -10.05 -22.11 4.27
N ALA A 54 -11.32 -21.86 3.93
CA ALA A 54 -11.69 -21.14 2.72
C ALA A 54 -11.28 -19.66 2.79
N SER A 55 -11.62 -18.98 3.90
CA SER A 55 -11.19 -17.60 4.16
C SER A 55 -9.67 -17.49 4.31
N GLY A 56 -9.05 -18.55 4.83
CA GLY A 56 -7.59 -18.66 4.90
C GLY A 56 -6.93 -18.72 3.53
N ILE A 57 -7.45 -19.55 2.62
CA ILE A 57 -6.96 -19.66 1.24
C ILE A 57 -7.14 -18.33 0.50
N GLU A 58 -8.28 -17.64 0.66
CA GLU A 58 -8.47 -16.32 0.06
C GLU A 58 -7.39 -15.32 0.53
N SER A 59 -7.08 -15.31 1.83
CA SER A 59 -6.01 -14.46 2.38
C SER A 59 -4.64 -14.84 1.80
N LEU A 60 -4.33 -16.13 1.70
CA LEU A 60 -3.08 -16.62 1.11
C LEU A 60 -2.96 -16.21 -0.36
N LEU A 61 -4.04 -16.29 -1.14
CA LEU A 61 -4.07 -15.85 -2.54
C LEU A 61 -3.88 -14.34 -2.66
N LYS A 62 -4.48 -13.54 -1.78
CA LYS A 62 -4.25 -12.09 -1.74
C LYS A 62 -2.77 -11.79 -1.54
N PHE A 63 -2.16 -12.32 -0.48
CA PHE A 63 -0.73 -12.10 -0.20
C PHE A 63 0.19 -12.69 -1.27
N GLY A 64 -0.16 -13.86 -1.82
CA GLY A 64 0.54 -14.48 -2.94
C GLY A 64 0.56 -13.56 -4.15
N SER A 65 -0.57 -12.93 -4.48
CA SER A 65 -0.63 -11.97 -5.57
C SER A 65 0.21 -10.71 -5.32
N LEU A 66 0.32 -10.24 -4.06
CA LEU A 66 1.20 -9.11 -3.72
C LEU A 66 2.68 -9.48 -3.93
N ALA A 67 3.08 -10.66 -3.48
CA ALA A 67 4.43 -11.18 -3.68
C ALA A 67 4.74 -11.37 -5.18
N SER A 68 3.83 -11.97 -5.94
CA SER A 68 3.93 -12.14 -7.39
C SER A 68 4.03 -10.81 -8.14
N PHE A 69 3.21 -9.82 -7.77
CA PHE A 69 3.25 -8.49 -8.40
C PHE A 69 4.59 -7.78 -8.13
N TYR A 70 5.07 -7.84 -6.87
CA TYR A 70 6.40 -7.34 -6.52
C TYR A 70 7.51 -8.03 -7.35
N LEU A 71 7.47 -9.36 -7.49
CA LEU A 71 8.45 -10.12 -8.27
C LEU A 71 8.47 -9.71 -9.75
N LEU A 72 7.29 -9.57 -10.37
CA LEU A 72 7.15 -9.13 -11.75
C LEU A 72 7.74 -7.73 -11.94
N VAL A 73 7.29 -6.75 -11.15
CA VAL A 73 7.75 -5.36 -11.27
C VAL A 73 9.24 -5.26 -11.01
N TYR A 74 9.77 -5.98 -10.01
CA TYR A 74 11.19 -5.98 -9.69
C TYR A 74 12.02 -6.51 -10.86
N ASN A 75 11.68 -7.69 -11.40
CA ASN A 75 12.49 -8.30 -12.46
C ASN A 75 12.44 -7.51 -13.77
N TYR A 76 11.24 -7.09 -14.22
CA TYR A 76 11.14 -6.30 -15.45
C TYR A 76 11.80 -4.92 -15.32
N SER A 77 11.70 -4.28 -14.15
CA SER A 77 12.42 -3.02 -13.90
C SER A 77 13.93 -3.21 -13.77
N PHE A 78 14.38 -4.36 -13.27
CA PHE A 78 15.80 -4.69 -13.17
C PHE A 78 16.42 -4.96 -14.54
N ALA A 79 15.68 -5.63 -15.44
CA ALA A 79 16.08 -5.91 -16.81
C ALA A 79 16.20 -4.62 -17.66
N ASP A 80 15.21 -3.72 -17.59
CA ASP A 80 15.27 -2.41 -18.24
C ASP A 80 14.68 -1.31 -17.32
N ARG A 81 15.50 -0.30 -17.00
CA ARG A 81 15.08 0.85 -16.19
C ARG A 81 13.97 1.68 -16.84
N LYS A 82 13.76 1.56 -18.16
CA LYS A 82 12.59 2.17 -18.81
C LYS A 82 11.28 1.55 -18.31
N ASN A 83 11.27 0.26 -17.96
CA ASN A 83 10.09 -0.43 -17.44
C ASN A 83 9.62 0.17 -16.12
N ALA A 84 10.54 0.61 -15.24
CA ALA A 84 10.19 1.36 -14.04
C ALA A 84 9.33 2.60 -14.36
N ARG A 85 9.68 3.33 -15.43
CA ARG A 85 8.92 4.52 -15.87
C ARG A 85 7.58 4.13 -16.48
N TYR A 86 7.50 3.02 -17.20
CA TYR A 86 6.23 2.50 -17.73
C TYR A 86 5.28 2.08 -16.62
N PHE A 87 5.79 1.38 -15.59
CA PHE A 87 4.99 1.06 -14.41
C PHE A 87 4.48 2.33 -13.74
N LEU A 88 5.34 3.32 -13.46
CA LEU A 88 4.90 4.60 -12.88
C LEU A 88 3.84 5.32 -13.73
N LYS A 89 4.02 5.36 -15.06
CA LYS A 89 3.01 5.91 -15.97
C LYS A 89 1.71 5.12 -15.90
N ALA A 90 1.76 3.79 -15.84
CA ALA A 90 0.58 2.95 -15.70
C ALA A 90 -0.18 3.24 -14.39
N ILE A 91 0.53 3.45 -13.26
CA ILE A 91 -0.12 3.89 -11.99
C ILE A 91 -0.88 5.20 -12.19
N VAL A 92 -0.27 6.19 -12.86
CA VAL A 92 -0.86 7.50 -13.10
C VAL A 92 -2.05 7.41 -14.06
N PHE A 93 -1.92 6.72 -15.19
CA PHE A 93 -3.00 6.64 -16.17
C PHE A 93 -4.15 5.74 -15.72
N SER A 94 -3.88 4.68 -14.93
CA SER A 94 -4.96 3.85 -14.38
C SER A 94 -5.80 4.59 -13.34
N SER A 95 -5.33 5.72 -12.80
CA SER A 95 -6.06 6.54 -11.84
C SER A 95 -7.16 7.40 -12.45
N VAL A 96 -7.13 7.62 -13.76
CA VAL A 96 -8.06 8.52 -14.45
C VAL A 96 -9.52 8.10 -14.22
N ILE A 97 -9.84 6.82 -14.33
CA ILE A 97 -11.22 6.32 -14.14
C ILE A 97 -11.70 6.51 -12.68
N PRO A 98 -10.97 6.02 -11.65
CA PRO A 98 -11.32 6.30 -10.25
C PRO A 98 -11.50 7.78 -9.94
N MET A 99 -10.67 8.65 -10.51
CA MET A 99 -10.72 10.09 -10.28
C MET A 99 -11.90 10.75 -11.01
N ILE A 100 -12.25 10.32 -12.22
CA ILE A 100 -13.48 10.81 -12.88
C ILE A 100 -14.71 10.48 -12.01
N ALA A 101 -14.75 9.26 -11.44
CA ALA A 101 -15.81 8.88 -10.52
C ALA A 101 -15.82 9.73 -9.23
N GLY A 102 -14.65 10.08 -8.70
CA GLY A 102 -14.52 10.95 -7.52
C GLY A 102 -15.00 12.37 -7.79
N VAL A 103 -14.60 12.96 -8.92
CA VAL A 103 -15.09 14.27 -9.39
C VAL A 103 -16.59 14.24 -9.59
N TYR A 104 -17.14 13.18 -10.19
CA TYR A 104 -18.58 13.01 -10.34
C TYR A 104 -19.30 12.99 -8.99
N GLN A 105 -18.85 12.15 -8.04
CA GLN A 105 -19.43 12.06 -6.69
C GLN A 105 -19.37 13.38 -5.93
N PHE A 106 -18.31 14.17 -6.13
CA PHE A 106 -18.20 15.50 -5.56
C PHE A 106 -19.24 16.45 -6.17
N ALA A 107 -19.33 16.50 -7.50
CA ALA A 107 -20.21 17.41 -8.23
C ALA A 107 -21.70 17.12 -8.00
N THR A 108 -22.08 15.86 -7.85
CA THR A 108 -23.49 15.44 -7.68
C THR A 108 -23.92 15.30 -6.23
N GLY A 109 -22.99 15.38 -5.27
CA GLY A 109 -23.31 15.09 -3.86
C GLY A 109 -23.50 13.61 -3.54
N THR A 110 -23.21 12.69 -4.47
CA THR A 110 -23.49 11.24 -4.35
C THR A 110 -22.34 10.42 -3.78
N GLY A 111 -21.40 11.05 -3.08
CA GLY A 111 -20.35 10.34 -2.36
C GLY A 111 -20.90 9.67 -1.10
N ASN A 112 -19.98 9.12 -0.32
CA ASN A 112 -20.28 8.37 0.88
C ASN A 112 -20.70 9.31 2.03
N THR A 113 -21.94 9.14 2.52
CA THR A 113 -22.54 9.95 3.59
C THR A 113 -22.58 9.25 4.95
N PHE A 114 -21.84 8.14 5.14
CA PHE A 114 -21.80 7.43 6.43
C PHE A 114 -21.30 8.31 7.58
N THR A 115 -20.54 9.36 7.29
CA THR A 115 -20.18 10.39 8.28
C THR A 115 -21.19 11.53 8.19
N PRO A 116 -22.02 11.76 9.23
CA PRO A 116 -23.05 12.79 9.21
C PRO A 116 -22.48 14.17 8.83
N GLY A 117 -23.15 14.84 7.89
CA GLY A 117 -22.78 16.19 7.45
C GLY A 117 -21.60 16.26 6.47
N LEU A 118 -21.08 15.13 5.97
CA LEU A 118 -19.99 15.10 5.00
C LEU A 118 -20.33 14.23 3.79
N ASN A 119 -20.10 14.79 2.60
CA ASN A 119 -20.06 14.03 1.35
C ASN A 119 -18.62 13.58 1.08
N ARG A 120 -18.29 12.33 1.40
CA ARG A 120 -16.92 11.79 1.26
C ARG A 120 -16.78 11.03 -0.05
N ILE A 121 -15.93 11.48 -0.96
CA ILE A 121 -15.73 10.76 -2.22
C ILE A 121 -14.92 9.48 -2.02
N SER A 122 -15.24 8.45 -2.80
CA SER A 122 -14.54 7.16 -2.82
C SER A 122 -14.10 6.74 -4.22
N GLY A 123 -14.38 7.53 -5.26
CA GLY A 123 -14.11 7.15 -6.63
C GLY A 123 -14.83 5.86 -6.98
N THR A 124 -14.13 4.89 -7.56
CA THR A 124 -14.66 3.53 -7.81
C THR A 124 -14.47 2.57 -6.63
N PHE A 125 -13.94 3.03 -5.49
CA PHE A 125 -13.73 2.20 -4.31
C PHE A 125 -14.99 2.15 -3.44
N VAL A 126 -15.11 1.08 -2.67
CA VAL A 126 -16.23 0.87 -1.72
C VAL A 126 -16.25 1.94 -0.62
N HIS A 127 -15.07 2.37 -0.16
CA HIS A 127 -14.94 3.32 0.93
C HIS A 127 -13.93 4.45 0.61
N PRO A 128 -14.09 5.65 1.19
CA PRO A 128 -13.16 6.76 1.00
C PRO A 128 -11.73 6.49 1.49
N ASN A 129 -11.56 5.59 2.47
CA ASN A 129 -10.24 5.31 3.06
C ASN A 129 -9.30 4.62 2.04
N PRO A 130 -9.66 3.44 1.46
CA PRO A 130 -8.88 2.84 0.39
C PRO A 130 -8.58 3.77 -0.79
N PHE A 131 -9.55 4.60 -1.19
CA PHE A 131 -9.35 5.56 -2.25
C PHE A 131 -8.27 6.59 -1.90
N ALA A 132 -8.30 7.12 -0.67
CA ALA A 132 -7.28 8.05 -0.18
C ALA A 132 -5.88 7.41 -0.17
N TYR A 133 -5.76 6.15 0.27
CA TYR A 133 -4.49 5.42 0.27
C TYR A 133 -3.98 5.21 -1.16
N TYR A 134 -4.86 4.84 -2.08
CA TYR A 134 -4.56 4.74 -3.50
C TYR A 134 -4.05 6.07 -4.08
N LEU A 135 -4.74 7.18 -3.79
CA LEU A 135 -4.34 8.52 -4.24
C LEU A 135 -2.95 8.92 -3.73
N MET A 136 -2.56 8.54 -2.50
CA MET A 136 -1.19 8.78 -2.01
C MET A 136 -0.13 8.12 -2.89
N VAL A 137 -0.40 6.92 -3.41
CA VAL A 137 0.49 6.21 -4.33
C VAL A 137 0.55 6.91 -5.68
N VAL A 138 -0.61 7.34 -6.22
CA VAL A 138 -0.72 8.09 -7.47
C VAL A 138 0.03 9.43 -7.39
N ILE A 139 -0.17 10.19 -6.32
CA ILE A 139 0.52 11.46 -6.04
C ILE A 139 2.03 11.23 -6.01
N SER A 140 2.48 10.19 -5.31
CA SER A 140 3.91 9.84 -5.24
C SER A 140 4.47 9.52 -6.63
N ALA A 141 3.76 8.73 -7.43
CA ALA A 141 4.16 8.41 -8.80
C ALA A 141 4.24 9.66 -9.70
N CYS A 142 3.26 10.57 -9.61
CA CYS A 142 3.29 11.84 -10.34
C CYS A 142 4.51 12.68 -9.97
N VAL A 143 4.79 12.85 -8.68
CA VAL A 143 5.94 13.63 -8.19
C VAL A 143 7.25 13.01 -8.68
N ILE A 144 7.39 11.67 -8.67
CA ILE A 144 8.58 10.99 -9.19
C ILE A 144 8.77 11.29 -10.68
N LEU A 145 7.72 11.09 -11.50
CA LEU A 145 7.79 11.30 -12.95
C LEU A 145 8.13 12.75 -13.32
N LEU A 146 7.52 13.72 -12.64
CA LEU A 146 7.74 15.14 -12.87
C LEU A 146 9.14 15.58 -12.41
N TYR A 147 9.56 15.18 -11.20
CA TYR A 147 10.86 15.58 -10.66
C TYR A 147 12.03 15.02 -11.48
N GLN A 148 11.93 13.77 -11.91
CA GLN A 148 12.94 13.12 -12.74
C GLN A 148 12.86 13.52 -14.22
N LYS A 149 11.90 14.39 -14.60
CA LYS A 149 11.64 14.77 -16.00
C LYS A 149 11.44 13.57 -16.93
N SER A 150 10.77 12.53 -16.42
CA SER A 150 10.44 11.30 -17.19
C SER A 150 9.28 11.49 -18.17
N VAL A 151 8.66 12.67 -18.14
CA VAL A 151 7.59 13.15 -19.03
C VAL A 151 7.92 14.58 -19.45
N SER A 152 7.49 14.98 -20.66
CA SER A 152 7.72 16.31 -21.22
C SER A 152 6.50 16.78 -22.03
N GLY A 153 6.44 18.09 -22.32
CA GLY A 153 5.40 18.68 -23.16
C GLY A 153 3.97 18.34 -22.67
N PRO A 154 3.07 17.91 -23.58
CA PRO A 154 1.70 17.53 -23.23
C PRO A 154 1.62 16.42 -22.16
N GLY A 155 2.56 15.48 -22.17
CA GLY A 155 2.61 14.41 -21.17
C GLY A 155 2.88 14.93 -19.75
N ALA A 156 3.75 15.94 -19.61
CA ALA A 156 3.98 16.59 -18.33
C ALA A 156 2.76 17.38 -17.86
N ALA A 157 2.06 18.06 -18.78
CA ALA A 157 0.82 18.78 -18.46
C ALA A 157 -0.28 17.81 -17.97
N ALA A 158 -0.43 16.64 -18.61
CA ALA A 158 -1.35 15.60 -18.16
C ALA A 158 -1.01 15.08 -16.76
N VAL A 159 0.27 14.81 -16.47
CA VAL A 159 0.68 14.36 -15.12
C VAL A 159 0.47 15.45 -14.07
N TRP A 160 0.67 16.73 -14.40
CA TRP A 160 0.33 17.85 -13.53
C TRP A 160 -1.18 17.92 -13.24
N ALA A 161 -2.02 17.74 -14.27
CA ALA A 161 -3.47 17.71 -14.09
C ALA A 161 -3.90 16.57 -13.16
N VAL A 162 -3.38 15.36 -13.37
CA VAL A 162 -3.62 14.22 -12.47
C VAL A 162 -3.15 14.52 -11.06
N LEU A 163 -1.96 15.09 -10.88
CA LEU A 163 -1.45 15.45 -9.55
C LEU A 163 -2.38 16.45 -8.83
N CYS A 164 -2.83 17.50 -9.51
CA CYS A 164 -3.72 18.51 -8.94
C CYS A 164 -5.08 17.92 -8.53
N ILE A 165 -5.69 17.12 -9.41
CA ILE A 165 -6.98 16.48 -9.13
C ILE A 165 -6.81 15.48 -7.98
N ALA A 166 -5.76 14.65 -8.00
CA ALA A 166 -5.52 13.65 -6.95
C ALA A 166 -5.29 14.30 -5.58
N LEU A 167 -4.60 15.44 -5.53
CA LEU A 167 -4.45 16.22 -4.29
C LEU A 167 -5.81 16.74 -3.80
N ALA A 168 -6.62 17.33 -4.68
CA ALA A 168 -7.96 17.81 -4.31
C ALA A 168 -8.83 16.67 -3.79
N GLU A 169 -8.85 15.53 -4.49
CA GLU A 169 -9.63 14.36 -4.09
C GLU A 169 -9.14 13.73 -2.80
N LEU A 170 -7.82 13.71 -2.54
CA LEU A 170 -7.27 13.27 -1.27
C LEU A 170 -7.86 14.08 -0.11
N PHE A 171 -8.02 15.40 -0.28
CA PHE A 171 -8.74 16.25 0.69
C PHE A 171 -10.24 15.90 0.74
N LEU A 172 -10.92 15.73 -0.39
CA LEU A 172 -12.36 15.43 -0.42
C LEU A 172 -12.73 14.03 0.10
N THR A 173 -11.77 13.13 0.29
CA THR A 173 -12.01 11.83 0.95
C THR A 173 -12.32 11.96 2.45
N TYR A 174 -11.92 13.09 3.07
CA TYR A 174 -11.99 13.32 4.52
C TYR A 174 -11.33 12.22 5.38
N THR A 175 -10.32 11.54 4.82
CA THR A 175 -9.57 10.46 5.47
C THR A 175 -8.38 11.02 6.23
N ARG A 176 -8.57 11.31 7.52
CA ARG A 176 -7.55 11.91 8.41
C ARG A 176 -6.19 11.18 8.36
N GLY A 177 -6.22 9.84 8.38
CA GLY A 177 -5.00 9.02 8.31
C GLY A 177 -4.19 9.29 7.05
N ALA A 178 -4.87 9.43 5.90
CA ALA A 178 -4.22 9.71 4.63
C ALA A 178 -3.62 11.13 4.56
N TRP A 179 -4.27 12.12 5.16
CA TRP A 179 -3.69 13.47 5.27
C TRP A 179 -2.43 13.48 6.14
N ILE A 180 -2.47 12.80 7.29
CA ILE A 180 -1.31 12.67 8.19
C ILE A 180 -0.19 11.90 7.48
N GLY A 181 -0.51 10.80 6.81
CA GLY A 181 0.44 10.01 6.03
C GLY A 181 1.07 10.82 4.87
N ALA A 182 0.26 11.60 4.15
CA ALA A 182 0.77 12.47 3.08
C ALA A 182 1.69 13.56 3.64
N ALA A 183 1.32 14.20 4.75
CA ALA A 183 2.16 15.18 5.44
C ALA A 183 3.46 14.56 5.94
N PHE A 184 3.41 13.35 6.51
CA PHE A 184 4.59 12.61 6.94
C PHE A 184 5.51 12.26 5.76
N THR A 185 4.94 11.75 4.66
CA THR A 185 5.68 11.43 3.43
C THR A 185 6.35 12.68 2.86
N ALA A 186 5.64 13.81 2.81
CA ALA A 186 6.18 15.10 2.37
C ALA A 186 7.29 15.60 3.30
N ALA A 187 7.12 15.50 4.62
CA ALA A 187 8.13 15.89 5.60
C ALA A 187 9.40 15.03 5.49
N LEU A 188 9.27 13.71 5.39
CA LEU A 188 10.42 12.82 5.22
C LEU A 188 11.13 13.09 3.89
N THR A 189 10.36 13.37 2.83
CA THR A 189 10.89 13.75 1.52
C THR A 189 11.71 15.02 1.65
N PHE A 190 11.15 16.05 2.28
CA PHE A 190 11.79 17.32 2.53
C PHE A 190 13.14 17.17 3.26
N LEU A 191 13.18 16.35 4.33
CA LEU A 191 14.40 16.13 5.12
C LEU A 191 15.53 15.47 4.29
N ARG A 192 15.17 14.72 3.25
CA ARG A 192 16.10 13.96 2.39
C ARG A 192 16.44 14.66 1.07
N LEU A 193 15.77 15.76 0.74
CA LEU A 193 16.14 16.58 -0.41
C LEU A 193 17.51 17.25 -0.18
N LYS A 194 18.34 17.24 -1.24
CA LYS A 194 19.66 17.88 -1.22
C LYS A 194 19.56 19.41 -1.09
N ASP A 195 18.57 20.03 -1.75
CA ASP A 195 18.26 21.45 -1.62
C ASP A 195 16.98 21.66 -0.80
N ARG A 196 17.14 22.01 0.47
CA ARG A 196 16.05 22.23 1.42
C ARG A 196 15.43 23.62 1.33
N ARG A 197 15.96 24.57 0.53
CA ARG A 197 15.39 25.93 0.50
C ARG A 197 14.00 25.96 -0.14
N LYS A 198 13.79 25.19 -1.20
CA LYS A 198 12.54 25.18 -1.98
C LYS A 198 11.39 24.45 -1.26
N GLY A 199 11.69 23.35 -0.57
CA GLY A 199 10.66 22.56 0.14
C GLY A 199 10.27 23.10 1.51
N ARG A 200 11.08 23.98 2.12
CA ARG A 200 10.84 24.47 3.49
C ARG A 200 9.58 25.30 3.58
N TRP A 201 9.39 26.20 2.62
CA TRP A 201 8.22 27.09 2.58
C TRP A 201 6.94 26.31 2.28
N LEU A 202 7.02 25.27 1.44
CA LEU A 202 5.88 24.39 1.19
C LEU A 202 5.49 23.60 2.44
N LEU A 203 6.46 23.03 3.17
CA LEU A 203 6.19 22.31 4.41
C LEU A 203 5.60 23.23 5.49
N LEU A 204 6.16 24.43 5.65
CA LEU A 204 5.63 25.44 6.57
C LEU A 204 4.21 25.87 6.16
N ALA A 205 3.97 26.12 4.87
CA ALA A 205 2.64 26.46 4.37
C ALA A 205 1.63 25.36 4.69
N VAL A 206 1.95 24.08 4.49
CA VAL A 206 1.04 22.97 4.85
C VAL A 206 0.75 22.95 6.35
N ILE A 207 1.77 23.10 7.21
CA ILE A 207 1.60 23.07 8.68
C ILE A 207 0.75 24.25 9.17
N PHE A 208 0.97 25.45 8.64
CA PHE A 208 0.29 26.66 9.12
C PHE A 208 -1.07 26.91 8.43
N LEU A 209 -1.28 26.45 7.20
CA LEU A 209 -2.53 26.65 6.47
C LEU A 209 -3.55 25.54 6.72
N ALA A 210 -3.13 24.30 7.04
CA ALA A 210 -4.07 23.21 7.27
C ALA A 210 -5.10 23.50 8.40
N PRO A 211 -4.73 24.11 9.54
CA PRO A 211 -5.70 24.48 10.58
C PRO A 211 -6.69 25.57 10.17
N LEU A 212 -6.43 26.32 9.10
CA LEU A 212 -7.33 27.37 8.61
C LEU A 212 -8.50 26.80 7.80
N ILE A 213 -8.46 25.51 7.46
CA ILE A 213 -9.53 24.85 6.71
C ILE A 213 -10.56 24.32 7.72
N PRO A 214 -11.80 24.88 7.79
CA PRO A 214 -12.78 24.49 8.80
C PRO A 214 -13.13 23.00 8.74
N ALA A 215 -13.10 22.43 7.53
CA ALA A 215 -13.36 21.01 7.31
C ALA A 215 -12.21 20.11 7.81
N VAL A 216 -10.98 20.62 7.95
CA VAL A 216 -9.90 19.91 8.63
C VAL A 216 -10.13 19.96 10.14
N VAL A 217 -10.40 21.16 10.67
CA VAL A 217 -10.65 21.37 12.11
C VAL A 217 -11.82 20.52 12.60
N SER A 218 -12.94 20.51 11.90
CA SER A 218 -14.14 19.74 12.27
C SER A 218 -13.88 18.23 12.33
N ARG A 219 -13.00 17.72 11.47
CA ARG A 219 -12.61 16.30 11.48
C ARG A 219 -11.76 15.94 12.69
N PHE A 220 -10.99 16.87 13.23
CA PHE A 220 -10.15 16.63 14.41
C PHE A 220 -10.90 16.94 15.71
N THR A 221 -11.81 17.91 15.75
CA THR A 221 -12.62 18.20 16.95
C THR A 221 -13.68 17.15 17.21
N GLY A 222 -14.20 16.47 16.18
CA GLY A 222 -15.13 15.34 16.32
C GLY A 222 -14.52 14.05 16.88
N ILE A 223 -13.24 14.05 17.32
CA ILE A 223 -12.60 12.87 17.95
C ILE A 223 -13.16 12.60 19.35
N THR A 224 -13.69 13.61 20.03
CA THR A 224 -14.20 13.52 21.41
C THR A 224 -15.68 13.13 21.51
N SER A 225 -16.35 12.87 20.39
CA SER A 225 -17.75 12.43 20.42
C SER A 225 -17.87 11.01 21.00
N THR A 226 -18.68 10.84 22.03
CA THR A 226 -18.93 9.56 22.71
C THR A 226 -19.93 8.64 21.98
N ARG A 227 -20.51 9.09 20.87
CA ARG A 227 -21.42 8.27 20.05
C ARG A 227 -20.64 7.17 19.34
N MET A 228 -21.06 5.92 19.51
CA MET A 228 -20.53 4.79 18.75
C MET A 228 -21.03 4.87 17.31
N GLU A 229 -20.24 5.49 16.44
CA GLU A 229 -20.38 5.39 14.98
C GLU A 229 -19.43 4.30 14.46
N GLU A 230 -19.80 3.56 13.42
CA GLU A 230 -18.98 2.48 12.83
C GLU A 230 -17.57 2.95 12.46
N SER A 231 -17.39 4.23 12.11
CA SER A 231 -16.11 4.82 11.72
C SER A 231 -15.38 5.58 12.85
N SER A 232 -15.79 5.47 14.11
CA SER A 232 -15.19 6.21 15.24
C SER A 232 -13.93 5.54 15.82
N LEU A 233 -13.09 6.32 16.52
CA LEU A 233 -11.94 5.76 17.27
C LEU A 233 -12.41 4.97 18.49
N THR A 234 -13.51 5.39 19.12
CA THR A 234 -14.15 4.71 20.25
C THR A 234 -14.56 3.28 19.87
N THR A 235 -15.18 3.10 18.71
CA THR A 235 -15.55 1.79 18.17
C THR A 235 -14.33 0.91 17.94
N ARG A 236 -13.25 1.46 17.36
CA ARG A 236 -11.98 0.74 17.17
C ARG A 236 -11.38 0.28 18.49
N PHE A 237 -11.27 1.16 19.50
CA PHE A 237 -10.73 0.78 20.80
C PHE A 237 -11.57 -0.28 21.50
N TYR A 238 -12.90 -0.24 21.36
CA TYR A 238 -13.78 -1.29 21.84
C TYR A 238 -13.50 -2.63 21.14
N ILE A 239 -13.42 -2.65 19.81
CA ILE A 239 -13.06 -3.86 19.04
C ILE A 239 -11.72 -4.40 19.51
N TRP A 240 -10.69 -3.53 19.58
CA TRP A 240 -9.34 -3.94 19.91
C TRP A 240 -9.22 -4.54 21.30
N ARG A 241 -9.85 -3.91 22.31
CA ARG A 241 -9.80 -4.40 23.68
C ARG A 241 -10.43 -5.80 23.79
N ASN A 242 -11.61 -5.99 23.21
CA ASN A 242 -12.32 -7.27 23.31
C ASN A 242 -11.66 -8.36 22.46
N MET A 243 -11.18 -8.02 21.26
CA MET A 243 -10.55 -9.00 20.38
C MET A 243 -9.13 -9.37 20.81
N LEU A 244 -8.39 -8.45 21.45
CA LEU A 244 -7.08 -8.76 22.03
C LEU A 244 -7.19 -9.82 23.14
N ALA A 245 -8.25 -9.78 23.95
CA ALA A 245 -8.51 -10.80 24.97
C ALA A 245 -8.68 -12.20 24.37
N VAL A 246 -9.26 -12.30 23.17
CA VAL A 246 -9.37 -13.56 22.42
C VAL A 246 -8.06 -13.91 21.73
N SER A 247 -7.33 -12.94 21.17
CA SER A 247 -6.03 -13.17 20.52
C SER A 247 -5.04 -13.89 21.43
N VAL A 248 -5.01 -13.54 22.72
CA VAL A 248 -4.05 -14.12 23.68
C VAL A 248 -4.36 -15.57 24.06
N GLU A 249 -5.52 -16.11 23.68
CA GLU A 249 -5.84 -17.54 23.85
C GLU A 249 -5.00 -18.43 22.92
N SER A 250 -4.56 -17.92 21.77
CA SER A 250 -3.67 -18.61 20.82
C SER A 250 -2.51 -17.70 20.40
N PRO A 251 -1.57 -17.38 21.31
CA PRO A 251 -0.62 -16.29 21.12
C PRO A 251 0.49 -16.61 20.12
N LEU A 252 0.83 -17.89 19.90
CA LEU A 252 1.96 -18.27 19.04
C LEU A 252 1.56 -18.40 17.57
N ILE A 253 0.46 -19.08 17.29
CA ILE A 253 0.01 -19.44 15.93
C ILE A 253 -1.29 -18.76 15.51
N GLY A 254 -1.98 -18.09 16.42
CA GLY A 254 -3.26 -17.42 16.15
C GLY A 254 -4.43 -18.38 16.00
N HIS A 255 -5.56 -17.85 15.55
CA HIS A 255 -6.83 -18.54 15.34
C HIS A 255 -7.09 -18.95 13.88
N GLY A 256 -6.11 -18.71 13.00
CA GLY A 256 -6.17 -19.03 11.57
C GLY A 256 -6.48 -17.81 10.69
N PRO A 257 -5.85 -17.67 9.51
CA PRO A 257 -6.11 -16.57 8.58
C PRO A 257 -7.57 -16.46 8.14
N GLY A 258 -8.07 -15.23 8.04
CA GLY A 258 -9.44 -14.91 7.63
C GLY A 258 -10.53 -15.20 8.67
N THR A 259 -10.17 -15.59 9.90
CA THR A 259 -11.16 -15.95 10.93
C THR A 259 -11.59 -14.78 11.82
N PHE A 260 -10.95 -13.61 11.73
CA PHE A 260 -11.19 -12.48 12.64
C PHE A 260 -12.67 -12.09 12.72
N GLY A 261 -13.32 -11.85 11.57
CA GLY A 261 -14.72 -11.43 11.52
C GLY A 261 -15.70 -12.45 12.12
N ILE A 262 -15.39 -13.75 12.01
CA ILE A 262 -16.20 -14.83 12.60
C ILE A 262 -16.13 -14.78 14.12
N PHE A 263 -14.94 -14.58 14.68
CA PHE A 263 -14.75 -14.44 16.12
C PHE A 263 -15.31 -13.12 16.63
N ALA A 264 -15.12 -12.01 15.90
CA ALA A 264 -15.73 -10.72 16.25
C ALA A 264 -17.25 -10.84 16.36
N ARG A 265 -17.90 -11.55 15.42
CA ARG A 265 -19.35 -11.78 15.48
C ARG A 265 -19.78 -12.56 16.71
N ARG A 266 -18.97 -13.51 17.19
CA ARG A 266 -19.26 -14.33 18.37
C ARG A 266 -18.97 -13.59 19.68
N THR A 267 -17.88 -12.82 19.73
CA THR A 267 -17.38 -12.18 20.94
C THR A 267 -18.06 -10.85 21.22
N ILE A 268 -18.26 -10.02 20.19
CA ILE A 268 -18.84 -8.67 20.33
C ILE A 268 -20.15 -8.48 19.56
N GLY A 269 -20.66 -9.53 18.90
CA GLY A 269 -21.95 -9.49 18.19
C GLY A 269 -21.91 -8.84 16.80
N TRP A 270 -20.75 -8.36 16.34
CA TRP A 270 -20.62 -7.62 15.08
C TRP A 270 -19.76 -8.37 14.05
N LEU A 271 -20.23 -8.44 12.81
CA LEU A 271 -19.42 -8.88 11.68
C LEU A 271 -18.59 -7.70 11.17
N ILE A 272 -17.43 -7.49 11.79
CA ILE A 272 -16.57 -6.34 11.55
C ILE A 272 -15.11 -6.75 11.45
N GLU A 273 -14.34 -5.98 10.69
CA GLU A 273 -12.90 -6.13 10.58
C GLU A 273 -12.16 -5.46 11.74
N ALA A 274 -10.89 -5.84 11.95
CA ALA A 274 -10.10 -5.34 13.09
C ALA A 274 -9.90 -3.81 13.05
N HIS A 275 -9.84 -3.23 11.85
CA HIS A 275 -9.38 -1.85 11.61
C HIS A 275 -8.01 -1.59 12.25
N ASN A 276 -7.17 -2.63 12.26
CA ASN A 276 -5.82 -2.66 12.80
C ASN A 276 -5.14 -3.92 12.26
N GLU A 277 -4.26 -3.73 11.28
CA GLU A 277 -3.55 -4.83 10.61
C GLU A 277 -2.70 -5.64 11.58
N TYR A 278 -2.08 -4.98 12.56
CA TYR A 278 -1.19 -5.64 13.52
C TYR A 278 -1.97 -6.53 14.46
N LEU A 279 -3.11 -6.05 14.97
CA LEU A 279 -4.00 -6.85 15.80
C LEU A 279 -4.58 -8.01 14.99
N ARG A 280 -4.98 -7.79 13.74
CA ARG A 280 -5.48 -8.86 12.88
C ARG A 280 -4.42 -9.91 12.59
N LEU A 281 -3.21 -9.51 12.21
CA LEU A 281 -2.10 -10.44 11.97
C LEU A 281 -1.76 -11.23 13.24
N PHE A 282 -1.71 -10.57 14.39
CA PHE A 282 -1.49 -11.25 15.67
C PHE A 282 -2.63 -12.23 15.99
N PHE A 283 -3.89 -11.84 15.79
CA PHE A 283 -5.04 -12.71 15.99
C PHE A 283 -5.01 -13.93 15.07
N GLU A 284 -4.70 -13.74 13.79
CA GLU A 284 -4.81 -14.77 12.75
C GLU A 284 -3.60 -15.70 12.68
N THR A 285 -2.40 -15.19 12.96
CA THR A 285 -1.13 -15.91 12.77
C THR A 285 -0.22 -15.92 14.00
N GLY A 286 -0.67 -15.32 15.10
CA GLY A 286 0.08 -15.24 16.34
C GLY A 286 1.36 -14.40 16.24
N LEU A 287 2.21 -14.52 17.26
CA LEU A 287 3.51 -13.87 17.31
C LEU A 287 4.43 -14.31 16.17
N ILE A 288 4.30 -15.54 15.68
CA ILE A 288 5.14 -16.05 14.58
C ILE A 288 4.87 -15.25 13.31
N GLY A 289 3.61 -15.19 12.86
CA GLY A 289 3.29 -14.45 11.62
C GLY A 289 3.50 -12.95 11.76
N LEU A 290 3.19 -12.36 12.93
CA LEU A 290 3.49 -10.94 13.19
C LEU A 290 5.01 -10.66 13.11
N THR A 291 5.86 -11.53 13.66
CA THR A 291 7.32 -11.37 13.60
C THR A 291 7.82 -11.47 12.16
N VAL A 292 7.32 -12.44 11.38
CA VAL A 292 7.69 -12.58 9.97
C VAL A 292 7.23 -11.36 9.16
N TYR A 293 6.05 -10.80 9.45
CA TYR A 293 5.59 -9.55 8.85
C TYR A 293 6.53 -8.37 9.19
N ILE A 294 6.94 -8.23 10.45
CA ILE A 294 7.90 -7.20 10.86
C ILE A 294 9.23 -7.37 10.13
N LEU A 295 9.70 -8.60 9.94
CA LEU A 295 10.90 -8.90 9.14
C LEU A 295 10.70 -8.50 7.68
N LEU A 296 9.55 -8.81 7.08
CA LEU A 296 9.21 -8.41 5.70
C LEU A 296 9.27 -6.90 5.52
N VAL A 297 8.62 -6.16 6.42
CA VAL A 297 8.63 -4.69 6.46
C VAL A 297 10.06 -4.15 6.64
N SER A 298 10.83 -4.75 7.55
CA SER A 298 12.20 -4.33 7.84
C SER A 298 13.13 -4.56 6.64
N CYS A 299 13.00 -5.69 5.95
CA CYS A 299 13.73 -5.99 4.72
C CYS A 299 13.32 -5.05 3.59
N ALA A 300 12.02 -4.77 3.42
CA ALA A 300 11.52 -3.84 2.42
C ALA A 300 12.08 -2.42 2.61
N LEU A 301 11.98 -1.88 3.83
CA LEU A 301 12.54 -0.59 4.21
C LEU A 301 14.06 -0.57 4.02
N SER A 302 14.75 -1.60 4.52
CA SER A 302 16.21 -1.71 4.40
C SER A 302 16.65 -1.76 2.94
N GLY A 303 15.86 -2.39 2.07
CA GLY A 303 16.06 -2.47 0.63
C GLY A 303 15.99 -1.10 -0.08
N MET A 304 15.28 -0.12 0.49
CA MET A 304 15.11 1.22 -0.09
C MET A 304 15.99 2.31 0.56
N ARG A 305 16.79 1.98 1.59
CA ARG A 305 17.65 2.97 2.27
C ARG A 305 18.71 3.54 1.33
N SER A 306 18.63 4.83 1.03
CA SER A 306 19.72 5.59 0.38
C SER A 306 20.78 6.01 1.42
N GLY A 307 22.03 6.16 0.99
CA GLY A 307 23.12 6.68 1.85
C GLY A 307 22.83 8.07 2.41
N ARG A 308 23.63 8.52 3.39
CA ARG A 308 23.42 9.77 4.17
C ARG A 308 23.50 11.09 3.37
N GLY A 309 23.74 11.05 2.06
CA GLY A 309 23.97 12.24 1.21
C GLY A 309 22.76 12.80 0.44
N GLY A 310 21.54 12.31 0.70
CA GLY A 310 20.36 12.65 -0.11
C GLY A 310 20.44 12.00 -1.50
N SER A 311 19.38 11.33 -1.93
CA SER A 311 19.36 10.74 -3.27
C SER A 311 18.94 11.78 -4.30
N GLY A 312 19.67 11.91 -5.41
CA GLY A 312 19.16 12.61 -6.60
C GLY A 312 17.96 11.90 -7.24
N ASN A 313 17.74 10.64 -6.87
CA ASN A 313 16.64 9.81 -7.32
C ASN A 313 15.43 9.92 -6.38
N MET A 314 14.40 10.63 -6.83
CA MET A 314 13.20 10.94 -6.05
C MET A 314 12.47 9.71 -5.50
N ILE A 315 12.49 8.56 -6.20
CA ILE A 315 11.81 7.36 -5.69
C ILE A 315 12.45 6.83 -4.40
N LEU A 316 13.78 6.93 -4.26
CA LEU A 316 14.50 6.52 -3.04
C LEU A 316 14.21 7.44 -1.85
N VAL A 317 13.68 8.63 -2.15
CA VAL A 317 13.27 9.61 -1.15
C VAL A 317 11.82 9.38 -0.73
N LEU A 318 10.90 9.26 -1.70
CA LEU A 318 9.46 9.13 -1.45
C LEU A 318 9.03 7.73 -0.97
N ALA A 319 9.54 6.66 -1.58
CA ALA A 319 9.05 5.31 -1.33
C ALA A 319 9.14 4.89 0.15
N PRO A 320 10.23 5.18 0.90
CA PRO A 320 10.29 4.87 2.33
C PRO A 320 9.27 5.66 3.16
N GLY A 321 9.01 6.93 2.81
CA GLY A 321 8.02 7.77 3.52
C GLY A 321 6.60 7.33 3.27
N LEU A 322 6.29 7.01 2.00
CA LEU A 322 5.02 6.43 1.60
C LEU A 322 4.78 5.10 2.31
N PHE A 323 5.76 4.19 2.27
CA PHE A 323 5.62 2.89 2.91
C PHE A 323 5.45 3.02 4.43
N PHE A 324 6.24 3.86 5.09
CA PHE A 324 6.08 4.10 6.52
C PHE A 324 4.73 4.72 6.88
N SER A 325 4.20 5.59 6.02
CA SER A 325 2.86 6.15 6.20
C SER A 325 1.79 5.05 6.12
N PHE A 326 1.91 4.11 5.19
CA PHE A 326 1.01 2.95 5.12
C PHE A 326 1.07 2.10 6.39
N LEU A 327 2.26 1.89 6.97
CA LEU A 327 2.40 1.19 8.26
C LEU A 327 1.65 1.91 9.38
N ILE A 328 1.86 3.22 9.53
CA ILE A 328 1.16 4.01 10.56
C ILE A 328 -0.35 3.92 10.36
N MET A 329 -0.82 4.08 9.12
CA MET A 329 -2.25 4.04 8.82
C MET A 329 -2.83 2.63 9.02
N GLY A 330 -2.05 1.56 8.80
CA GLY A 330 -2.40 0.17 9.07
C GLY A 330 -2.66 -0.12 10.56
N ALA A 331 -2.18 0.73 11.48
CA ALA A 331 -2.55 0.65 12.89
C ALA A 331 -4.02 1.05 13.16
N PHE A 332 -4.66 1.75 12.22
CA PHE A 332 -6.01 2.31 12.38
C PHE A 332 -6.98 1.88 11.27
N ASP A 333 -6.52 1.11 10.29
CA ASP A 333 -7.35 0.57 9.22
C ASP A 333 -6.78 -0.73 8.64
N ASN A 334 -7.57 -1.47 7.86
CA ASN A 334 -7.12 -2.72 7.22
C ASN A 334 -6.70 -2.44 5.76
N ILE A 335 -5.57 -1.76 5.60
CA ILE A 335 -5.06 -1.31 4.29
C ILE A 335 -4.57 -2.49 3.46
N ILE A 336 -4.05 -3.53 4.11
CA ILE A 336 -3.46 -4.70 3.46
C ILE A 336 -4.50 -5.56 2.73
N ASP A 337 -5.77 -5.47 3.12
CA ASP A 337 -6.88 -6.12 2.42
C ASP A 337 -7.27 -5.43 1.14
N ASN A 338 -6.90 -4.15 0.99
CA ASN A 338 -7.15 -3.44 -0.26
C ASN A 338 -6.07 -3.79 -1.29
N LEU A 339 -6.28 -4.95 -1.92
CA LEU A 339 -5.38 -5.57 -2.90
C LEU A 339 -4.86 -4.58 -3.94
N VAL A 340 -5.75 -3.75 -4.48
CA VAL A 340 -5.46 -2.78 -5.53
C VAL A 340 -4.42 -1.77 -5.04
N SER A 341 -4.67 -1.09 -3.92
CA SER A 341 -3.73 -0.12 -3.34
C SER A 341 -2.38 -0.75 -2.99
N GLN A 342 -2.39 -2.01 -2.51
CA GLN A 342 -1.20 -2.74 -2.15
C GLN A 342 -0.34 -3.12 -3.36
N TRP A 343 -0.93 -3.54 -4.50
CA TRP A 343 -0.15 -3.77 -5.72
C TRP A 343 0.64 -2.53 -6.14
N TYR A 344 0.00 -1.36 -6.16
CA TYR A 344 0.69 -0.11 -6.53
C TYR A 344 1.80 0.25 -5.53
N LEU A 345 1.57 0.06 -4.22
CA LEU A 345 2.59 0.29 -3.20
C LEU A 345 3.80 -0.65 -3.40
N TRP A 346 3.55 -1.95 -3.56
CA TRP A 346 4.59 -2.95 -3.76
C TRP A 346 5.35 -2.76 -5.08
N ALA A 347 4.71 -2.23 -6.12
CA ALA A 347 5.40 -1.79 -7.33
C ALA A 347 6.38 -0.64 -7.07
N ILE A 348 5.98 0.39 -6.32
CA ILE A 348 6.89 1.49 -5.95
C ILE A 348 8.08 0.95 -5.13
N ILE A 349 7.84 0.02 -4.19
CA ILE A 349 8.90 -0.61 -3.39
C ILE A 349 9.86 -1.39 -4.29
N ALA A 350 9.33 -2.20 -5.22
CA ALA A 350 10.13 -2.96 -6.18
C ALA A 350 11.03 -2.04 -7.02
N ILE A 351 10.46 -0.99 -7.61
CA ILE A 351 11.22 -0.01 -8.40
C ILE A 351 12.28 0.67 -7.53
N ALA A 352 11.94 1.09 -6.31
CA ALA A 352 12.90 1.74 -5.41
C ALA A 352 14.10 0.83 -5.09
N GLN A 353 13.86 -0.46 -4.86
CA GLN A 353 14.94 -1.42 -4.60
C GLN A 353 15.83 -1.66 -5.83
N VAL A 354 15.25 -1.66 -7.03
CA VAL A 354 15.99 -1.72 -8.29
C VAL A 354 16.82 -0.45 -8.48
N GLU A 355 16.23 0.74 -8.32
CA GLU A 355 16.86 2.07 -8.40
C GLU A 355 17.99 2.30 -7.41
N ARG A 356 18.01 1.57 -6.29
CA ARG A 356 19.13 1.60 -5.36
C ARG A 356 20.35 0.81 -5.85
N ARG A 357 20.16 -0.28 -6.58
CA ARG A 357 21.27 -1.16 -6.99
C ARG A 357 22.08 -0.47 -8.09
N PRO A 358 23.42 -0.36 -7.94
CA PRO A 358 24.26 0.19 -8.99
C PRO A 358 24.11 -0.65 -10.26
N VAL A 359 24.10 0.02 -11.42
CA VAL A 359 24.17 -0.65 -12.72
C VAL A 359 25.51 -1.36 -12.76
N ARG A 360 25.53 -2.69 -12.59
CA ARG A 360 26.70 -3.48 -12.99
C ARG A 360 26.66 -3.56 -14.51
N GLU A 361 27.31 -2.61 -15.18
CA GLU A 361 27.69 -2.73 -16.58
C GLU A 361 28.47 -4.05 -16.72
N GLY A 362 27.82 -5.10 -17.23
CA GLY A 362 28.45 -6.41 -17.46
C GLY A 362 27.62 -7.64 -17.11
N ALA A 363 26.63 -7.56 -16.22
CA ALA A 363 25.87 -8.77 -15.82
C ALA A 363 24.81 -9.21 -16.86
N CYS A 364 24.45 -8.35 -17.81
CA CYS A 364 23.40 -8.62 -18.80
C CYS A 364 23.82 -9.60 -19.91
N ARG A 365 25.10 -10.00 -20.00
CA ARG A 365 25.59 -10.93 -21.05
C ARG A 365 25.97 -12.34 -20.58
N GLN A 366 26.09 -12.60 -19.28
CA GLN A 366 26.63 -13.88 -18.80
C GLN A 366 25.60 -14.90 -18.28
N GLN A 367 24.30 -14.57 -18.28
CA GLN A 367 23.27 -15.54 -17.86
C GLN A 367 22.52 -16.22 -19.02
N VAL A 368 22.87 -15.92 -20.29
CA VAL A 368 22.22 -16.51 -21.49
C VAL A 368 23.15 -17.48 -22.25
N LEU A 369 24.42 -17.62 -21.86
CA LEU A 369 25.34 -18.57 -22.47
C LEU A 369 25.73 -19.64 -21.45
N LEU A 370 24.88 -20.66 -21.30
CA LEU A 370 25.37 -21.99 -20.93
C LEU A 370 26.17 -22.50 -22.13
N PRO A 371 27.38 -23.05 -21.95
CA PRO A 371 28.06 -23.75 -23.03
C PRO A 371 27.27 -25.03 -23.33
N GLU A 372 26.82 -25.17 -24.57
CA GLU A 372 26.54 -26.50 -25.11
C GLU A 372 27.81 -27.34 -24.96
N GLY A 373 27.63 -28.55 -24.43
CA GLY A 373 28.70 -29.49 -24.20
C GLY A 373 29.51 -29.73 -25.46
N GLY A 374 30.82 -29.53 -25.36
CA GLY A 374 31.79 -29.90 -26.38
C GLY A 374 32.75 -30.94 -25.82
N GLN A 375 32.56 -32.17 -26.31
CA GLN A 375 33.41 -33.37 -26.26
C GLN A 375 33.44 -34.19 -24.97
#